data_AF-A0A3N5R6X4-F1
#
_entry.id   AF-A0A3N5R6X4-F1
#
_cell.length_a   1.000
_cell.length_b   1.000
_cell.length_c   1.000
_cell.angle_alpha   90.00
_cell.angle_beta   90.00
_cell.angle_gamma   90.00
#
_symmetry.space_group_name_H-M   'P 1'
#
loop_
_entity.id
_entity.type
_entity.pdbx_description
1 polymer ?
#
loop_
_entity_poly.entity_id
_entity_poly.type
_entity_poly.pdbx_seq_one_letter_code
_entity_poly.pdbx_strand_id
1 'polypeptide(L)'
;MKNNIIAIIAISFIIVGSLWGIGNIVSQDNTQLSKNEGIIMLMKDNKFNVTNPDITVKINQPLKISIANQDFRKHDFIVDDLNINTGFISSGQDFTTLIASDKTGSYRYYCSIHPGIMEGKIIVTN
;
A
#
# COMPACT_ATOMS: atom_id res chain seq x y z
N MET A 1 -14.53 27.13 -11.34
CA MET A 1 -13.25 26.45 -11.07
C MET A 1 -13.32 25.96 -9.63
N LYS A 2 -13.53 24.67 -9.40
CA LYS A 2 -13.61 24.11 -8.04
C LYS A 2 -12.23 23.57 -7.67
N ASN A 3 -11.62 24.19 -6.67
CA ASN A 3 -10.35 23.79 -6.10
C ASN A 3 -10.57 22.52 -5.25
N ASN A 4 -10.12 21.38 -5.75
CA ASN A 4 -10.14 20.13 -5.00
C ASN A 4 -8.91 20.09 -4.09
N ILE A 5 -9.08 20.51 -2.84
CA ILE A 5 -8.07 20.34 -1.79
C ILE A 5 -8.18 18.87 -1.33
N ILE A 6 -7.24 18.02 -1.74
CA ILE A 6 -7.10 16.65 -1.20
C ILE A 6 -5.90 16.67 -0.27
N ALA A 7 -6.16 16.64 1.04
CA ALA A 7 -5.15 16.61 2.08
C ALA A 7 -4.49 15.23 2.12
N ILE A 8 -3.21 15.14 1.75
CA ILE A 8 -2.39 13.95 1.94
C ILE A 8 -1.95 13.92 3.42
N ILE A 9 -2.65 13.12 4.23
CA ILE A 9 -2.23 12.83 5.59
C ILE A 9 -1.32 11.58 5.52
N ALA A 10 -0.02 11.80 5.28
CA ALA A 10 1.00 10.76 5.41
C ALA A 10 1.38 10.63 6.89
N ILE A 11 0.69 9.76 7.63
CA ILE A 11 1.12 9.42 9.00
C ILE A 11 2.20 8.35 8.87
N SER A 12 3.47 8.79 8.84
CA SER A 12 4.61 7.89 9.00
C SER A 12 4.70 7.51 10.47
N PHE A 13 4.22 6.32 10.83
CA PHE A 13 4.55 5.72 12.12
C PHE A 13 5.90 5.04 11.98
N ILE A 14 6.95 5.64 12.54
CA ILE A 14 8.23 4.97 12.73
C ILE A 14 8.04 3.96 13.88
N ILE A 15 7.52 2.76 13.58
CA ILE A 15 7.52 1.67 14.57
C ILE A 15 8.90 1.02 14.52
N VAL A 16 9.84 1.60 15.27
CA VAL A 16 11.12 0.94 15.56
C VAL A 16 10.83 -0.27 16.46
N GLY A 17 11.43 -1.40 16.11
CA GLY A 17 11.18 -2.72 16.70
C GLY A 17 11.11 -2.75 18.23
N SER A 18 9.98 -3.23 18.73
CA SER A 18 9.89 -3.90 20.03
C SER A 18 8.61 -4.72 20.08
N LEU A 19 8.63 -5.94 19.56
CA LEU A 19 7.79 -7.01 20.09
C LEU A 19 8.37 -8.40 19.78
N TRP A 20 9.56 -8.65 20.33
CA TRP A 20 9.88 -9.98 20.85
C TRP A 20 9.25 -10.05 22.24
N GLY A 21 8.09 -10.70 22.36
CA GLY A 21 7.38 -10.88 23.62
C GLY A 21 6.53 -12.15 23.56
N ILE A 22 6.89 -13.13 24.37
CA ILE A 22 6.30 -14.48 24.44
C ILE A 22 4.98 -14.43 25.24
N GLY A 23 3.96 -15.21 24.82
CA GLY A 23 3.09 -15.94 25.75
C GLY A 23 1.65 -15.41 25.99
N ASN A 24 0.70 -16.17 25.45
CA ASN A 24 -0.65 -16.47 25.98
C ASN A 24 -1.67 -15.33 26.20
N ILE A 25 -2.59 -15.15 25.24
CA ILE A 25 -3.96 -14.68 25.53
C ILE A 25 -4.93 -15.45 24.63
N VAL A 26 -5.59 -16.46 25.20
CA VAL A 26 -6.90 -16.91 24.73
C VAL A 26 -7.92 -15.89 25.22
N SER A 27 -8.62 -15.27 24.28
CA SER A 27 -10.05 -14.94 24.41
C SER A 27 -10.62 -14.82 23.01
N GLN A 28 -11.54 -15.73 22.68
CA GLN A 28 -12.51 -15.51 21.64
C GLN A 28 -13.39 -14.33 22.06
N ASP A 29 -13.20 -13.18 21.43
CA ASP A 29 -14.26 -12.18 21.34
C ASP A 29 -14.65 -12.04 19.87
N ASN A 30 -15.92 -12.37 19.61
CA ASN A 30 -16.64 -12.08 18.38
C ASN A 30 -16.86 -10.57 18.24
N THR A 31 -15.79 -9.81 18.09
CA THR A 31 -15.88 -8.49 17.49
C THR A 31 -15.94 -8.68 15.98
N GLN A 32 -17.05 -8.28 15.38
CA GLN A 32 -17.09 -7.87 13.98
C GLN A 32 -16.06 -6.74 13.80
N LEU A 33 -14.81 -7.14 13.60
CA LEU A 33 -13.67 -6.27 13.35
C LEU A 33 -13.82 -5.75 11.94
N SER A 34 -14.46 -4.57 11.85
CA SER A 34 -14.37 -3.58 10.77
C SER A 34 -13.95 -4.16 9.42
N LYS A 35 -14.96 -4.42 8.58
CA LYS A 35 -14.90 -4.67 7.13
C LYS A 35 -14.24 -3.50 6.38
N ASN A 36 -12.96 -3.28 6.62
CA ASN A 36 -12.01 -2.43 5.93
C ASN A 36 -10.62 -3.05 6.16
N GLU A 37 -10.49 -4.33 5.85
CA GLU A 37 -9.20 -5.03 5.86
C GLU A 37 -8.33 -4.40 4.76
N GLY A 38 -7.35 -3.59 5.17
CA GLY A 38 -6.33 -3.11 4.26
C GLY A 38 -5.45 -4.26 3.78
N ILE A 39 -4.77 -4.06 2.65
CA ILE A 39 -3.81 -5.04 2.13
C ILE A 39 -2.38 -4.68 2.54
N ILE A 40 -1.53 -5.70 2.65
CA ILE A 40 -0.08 -5.54 2.77
C ILE A 40 0.56 -5.83 1.41
N MET A 41 1.45 -4.95 0.99
CA MET A 41 2.28 -5.10 -0.20
C MET A 41 3.75 -5.13 0.20
N LEU A 42 4.45 -6.20 -0.14
CA LEU A 42 5.87 -6.37 0.16
C LEU A 42 6.71 -6.00 -1.06
N MET A 43 7.74 -5.17 -0.88
CA MET A 43 8.80 -4.99 -1.86
C MET A 43 9.90 -5.99 -1.53
N LYS A 44 10.02 -7.03 -2.36
CA LYS A 44 10.97 -8.12 -2.17
C LYS A 44 11.44 -8.66 -3.52
N ASP A 45 12.73 -8.97 -3.61
CA ASP A 45 13.38 -9.48 -4.82
C ASP A 45 13.20 -8.54 -6.03
N ASN A 46 13.17 -7.22 -5.78
CA ASN A 46 12.85 -6.17 -6.76
C ASN A 46 11.48 -6.37 -7.44
N LYS A 47 10.50 -6.85 -6.69
CA LYS A 47 9.11 -7.03 -7.11
C LYS A 47 8.14 -6.67 -5.98
N PHE A 48 6.90 -6.38 -6.34
CA PHE A 48 5.80 -6.29 -5.39
C PHE A 48 5.21 -7.68 -5.15
N ASN A 49 5.14 -8.14 -3.91
CA ASN A 49 4.70 -9.49 -3.50
C ASN A 49 5.37 -10.63 -4.32
N VAL A 50 6.60 -10.44 -4.80
CA VAL A 50 7.36 -11.38 -5.64
C VAL A 50 6.74 -11.66 -7.03
N THR A 51 5.49 -11.28 -7.26
CA THR A 51 4.71 -11.61 -8.47
C THR A 51 4.16 -10.41 -9.23
N ASN A 52 4.23 -9.20 -8.65
CA ASN A 52 3.57 -7.99 -9.11
C ASN A 52 2.06 -8.18 -9.37
N PRO A 53 1.27 -8.51 -8.33
CA PRO A 53 -0.14 -8.87 -8.49
C PRO A 53 -1.01 -7.67 -8.85
N ASP A 54 -2.09 -7.89 -9.58
CA ASP A 54 -3.11 -6.84 -9.73
C ASP A 54 -3.83 -6.59 -8.39
N ILE A 55 -4.17 -5.33 -8.12
CA ILE A 55 -4.94 -4.89 -6.95
C ILE A 55 -6.34 -4.52 -7.40
N THR A 56 -7.37 -5.14 -6.86
CA THR A 56 -8.76 -4.79 -7.18
C THR A 56 -9.33 -3.85 -6.12
N VAL A 57 -9.91 -2.73 -6.56
CA VAL A 57 -10.54 -1.71 -5.70
C VAL A 57 -11.93 -1.39 -6.24
N LYS A 58 -12.86 -1.04 -5.35
CA LYS A 58 -14.19 -0.56 -5.77
C LYS A 58 -14.19 0.96 -5.91
N ILE A 59 -14.87 1.45 -6.95
CA ILE A 59 -15.07 2.88 -7.19
C ILE A 59 -15.69 3.53 -5.94
N ASN A 60 -15.19 4.71 -5.57
CA ASN A 60 -15.60 5.46 -4.37
C ASN A 60 -15.43 4.69 -3.04
N GLN A 61 -14.64 3.61 -3.00
CA GLN A 61 -14.30 2.88 -1.78
C GLN A 61 -12.78 2.87 -1.57
N PRO A 62 -12.25 3.77 -0.70
CA PRO A 62 -10.83 3.78 -0.40
C PRO A 62 -10.34 2.45 0.18
N LEU A 63 -9.35 1.84 -0.45
CA LEU A 63 -8.65 0.67 0.05
C LEU A 63 -7.39 1.11 0.80
N LYS A 64 -7.26 0.74 2.08
CA LYS A 64 -6.00 0.92 2.82
C LYS A 64 -4.93 -0.04 2.30
N ILE A 65 -3.73 0.47 2.07
CA ILE A 65 -2.57 -0.33 1.70
C ILE A 65 -1.38 0.03 2.61
N SER A 66 -0.69 -0.98 3.13
CA SER A 66 0.59 -0.86 3.82
C SER A 66 1.67 -1.49 2.94
N ILE A 67 2.69 -0.71 2.60
CA ILE A 67 3.73 -1.08 1.63
C ILE A 67 5.04 -1.19 2.41
N ALA A 68 5.59 -2.39 2.54
CA ALA A 68 6.77 -2.65 3.36
C ALA A 68 7.95 -3.12 2.51
N ASN A 69 9.12 -2.52 2.71
CA ASN A 69 10.34 -2.87 2.01
C ASN A 69 11.15 -3.93 2.77
N GLN A 70 11.23 -5.13 2.20
CA GLN A 70 12.02 -6.25 2.74
C GLN A 70 13.34 -6.47 2.00
N ASP A 71 13.62 -5.69 0.96
CA ASP A 71 14.91 -5.70 0.29
C ASP A 71 15.92 -4.80 1.03
N PHE A 72 17.20 -5.01 0.76
CA PHE A 72 18.27 -4.12 1.22
C PHE A 72 18.36 -2.81 0.40
N ARG A 73 17.73 -2.76 -0.79
CA ARG A 73 17.70 -1.58 -1.64
C ARG A 73 16.46 -0.74 -1.34
N LYS A 74 16.57 0.57 -1.58
CA LYS A 74 15.41 1.46 -1.55
C LYS A 74 14.49 1.13 -2.73
N HIS A 75 13.20 1.37 -2.52
CA HIS A 75 12.14 1.23 -3.51
C HIS A 75 11.12 2.34 -3.30
N ASP A 76 10.23 2.53 -4.26
CA ASP A 76 9.06 3.39 -4.13
C ASP A 76 7.84 2.71 -4.75
N PHE A 77 6.66 3.28 -4.47
CA PHE A 77 5.40 2.88 -5.08
C PHE A 77 4.72 4.12 -5.64
N ILE A 78 4.61 4.15 -6.96
CA ILE A 78 4.07 5.28 -7.72
C ILE A 78 2.85 4.81 -8.52
N VAL A 79 1.80 5.62 -8.51
CA VAL A 79 0.61 5.51 -9.36
C VAL A 79 0.29 6.91 -9.89
N ASP A 80 0.84 7.25 -11.05
CA ASP A 80 0.77 8.61 -11.61
C ASP A 80 -0.68 9.07 -11.80
N ASP A 81 -1.52 8.20 -12.38
CA ASP A 81 -2.94 8.51 -12.66
C ASP A 81 -3.79 8.75 -11.40
N LEU A 82 -3.33 8.25 -10.24
CA LEU A 82 -4.00 8.43 -8.95
C LEU A 82 -3.25 9.40 -8.02
N ASN A 83 -2.19 10.06 -8.50
CA ASN A 83 -1.33 10.95 -7.73
C ASN A 83 -0.78 10.30 -6.43
N ILE A 84 -0.47 9.00 -6.47
CA ILE A 84 0.15 8.29 -5.35
C ILE A 84 1.65 8.24 -5.60
N ASN A 85 2.43 8.75 -4.65
CA ASN A 85 3.89 8.61 -4.64
C ASN A 85 4.35 8.49 -3.18
N THR A 86 4.98 7.37 -2.83
CA THR A 86 5.46 7.13 -1.46
C THR A 86 6.77 7.85 -1.13
N GLY A 87 7.46 8.37 -2.14
CA GLY A 87 8.90 8.60 -2.06
C GLY A 87 9.66 7.29 -1.83
N PHE A 88 10.97 7.39 -1.58
CA PHE A 88 11.79 6.21 -1.31
C PHE A 88 11.50 5.62 0.07
N ILE A 89 11.10 4.36 0.09
CA ILE A 89 10.98 3.50 1.26
C ILE A 89 12.31 2.77 1.45
N SER A 90 12.99 3.04 2.57
CA SER A 90 14.27 2.40 2.88
C SER A 90 14.08 0.95 3.34
N SER A 91 15.17 0.17 3.35
CA SER A 91 15.15 -1.22 3.83
C SER A 91 14.56 -1.32 5.24
N GLY A 92 13.63 -2.25 5.44
CA GLY A 92 12.95 -2.49 6.71
C GLY A 92 11.90 -1.44 7.09
N GLN A 93 11.64 -0.44 6.24
CA GLN A 93 10.60 0.56 6.47
C GLN A 93 9.31 0.24 5.71
N ASP A 94 8.23 0.87 6.15
CA ASP A 94 6.93 0.79 5.52
C ASP A 94 6.31 2.18 5.29
N PHE A 95 5.32 2.22 4.40
CA PHE A 95 4.49 3.37 4.11
C PHE A 95 3.03 2.94 4.01
N THR A 96 2.13 3.63 4.71
CA THR A 96 0.69 3.34 4.67
C THR A 96 -0.05 4.48 3.98
N THR A 97 -0.90 4.14 3.02
CA THR A 97 -1.75 5.10 2.29
C THR A 97 -3.10 4.49 1.92
N LEU A 98 -3.92 5.26 1.20
CA LEU A 98 -5.18 4.83 0.63
C LEU A 98 -5.09 4.81 -0.90
N ILE A 99 -5.68 3.79 -1.52
CA ILE A 99 -5.96 3.75 -2.95
C ILE A 99 -7.44 4.07 -3.12
N ALA A 100 -7.75 5.14 -3.83
CA ALA A 100 -9.12 5.55 -4.13
C ALA A 100 -9.19 6.12 -5.54
N SER A 101 -10.31 5.89 -6.22
CA SER A 101 -10.63 6.51 -7.50
C SER A 101 -12.14 6.74 -7.59
N ASP A 102 -12.53 7.84 -8.22
CA ASP A 102 -13.91 8.18 -8.59
C ASP A 102 -14.26 7.68 -10.01
N LYS A 103 -13.34 6.97 -10.66
CA LYS A 103 -13.48 6.41 -12.00
C LYS A 103 -13.07 4.95 -12.01
N THR A 104 -13.82 4.13 -12.74
CA THR A 104 -13.39 2.78 -13.09
C THR A 104 -12.24 2.84 -14.08
N GLY A 105 -11.41 1.80 -14.09
CA GLY A 105 -10.26 1.75 -14.99
C GLY A 105 -9.15 0.85 -14.49
N SER A 106 -8.06 0.82 -15.26
CA SER A 106 -6.83 0.13 -14.91
C SER A 106 -5.72 1.16 -14.80
N TYR A 107 -5.14 1.30 -13.61
CA TYR A 107 -4.09 2.26 -13.29
C TYR A 107 -2.78 1.52 -13.04
N ARG A 108 -1.70 1.96 -13.68
CA ARG A 108 -0.38 1.33 -13.51
C ARG A 108 0.23 1.75 -12.19
N TYR A 109 0.70 0.79 -11.40
CA TYR A 109 1.59 1.05 -10.28
C TYR A 109 3.00 0.53 -10.59
N TYR A 110 4.04 1.19 -10.10
CA TYR A 110 5.43 0.79 -10.38
C TYR A 110 6.44 1.31 -9.34
N CYS A 111 7.64 0.73 -9.36
CA CYS A 111 8.84 1.27 -8.72
C CYS A 111 9.70 2.01 -9.76
N SER A 112 10.12 3.24 -9.47
CA SER A 112 10.94 4.08 -10.36
C SER A 112 12.37 3.56 -10.52
N ILE A 113 12.89 2.81 -9.53
CA ILE A 113 14.25 2.26 -9.52
C ILE A 113 14.36 1.01 -10.42
N HIS A 114 13.26 0.27 -10.58
CA HIS A 114 13.21 -0.98 -11.36
C HIS A 114 12.13 -0.94 -12.46
N PRO A 115 12.26 -0.01 -13.42
CA PRO A 115 11.27 0.14 -14.48
C PRO A 115 11.16 -1.14 -15.32
N GLY A 116 9.93 -1.54 -15.67
CA GLY A 116 9.66 -2.68 -16.54
C GLY A 116 9.65 -4.05 -15.85
N ILE A 117 10.11 -4.16 -14.59
CA ILE A 117 10.15 -5.43 -13.86
C ILE A 117 9.42 -5.41 -12.51
N MET A 118 9.19 -4.23 -11.94
CA MET A 118 8.53 -4.03 -10.65
C MET A 118 7.30 -3.14 -10.85
N GLU A 119 6.25 -3.72 -11.40
CA GLU A 119 5.06 -3.00 -11.85
C GLU A 119 3.85 -3.93 -11.98
N GLY A 120 2.65 -3.40 -11.75
CA GLY A 120 1.38 -4.11 -11.94
C GLY A 120 0.23 -3.12 -12.11
N LYS A 121 -1.02 -3.58 -11.94
CA LYS A 121 -2.20 -2.73 -12.13
C LYS A 121 -3.08 -2.65 -10.90
N ILE A 122 -3.67 -1.49 -10.68
CA ILE A 122 -4.85 -1.29 -9.84
C ILE A 122 -6.06 -1.31 -10.78
N ILE A 123 -6.97 -2.25 -10.56
CA ILE A 123 -8.22 -2.39 -11.31
C ILE A 123 -9.35 -1.83 -10.46
N VAL A 124 -9.92 -0.70 -10.89
CA VAL A 124 -11.07 -0.09 -10.23
C VAL A 124 -12.36 -0.55 -10.91
N THR A 125 -13.17 -1.30 -10.17
CA THR A 125 -14.46 -1.84 -10.62
C THR A 125 -15.62 -1.11 -9.95
N ASN A 126 -16.83 -1.34 -10.47
CA ASN A 126 -18.06 -0.96 -9.77
C ASN A 126 -18.30 -1.81 -8.51
#